data_AF-A0A067PHC0-F1
#
_entry.id   AF-A0A067PHC0-F1
#
_cell.length_a   1.000
_cell.length_b   1.000
_cell.length_c   1.000
_cell.angle_alpha   90.00
_cell.angle_beta   90.00
_cell.angle_gamma   90.00
#
_symmetry.space_group_name_H-M   'P 1'
#
loop_
_entity.id
_entity.type
_entity.pdbx_description
1 polymer ?
#
loop_
_entity_poly.entity_id
_entity_poly.type
_entity_poly.pdbx_seq_one_letter_code
_entity_poly.pdbx_strand_id
1 'polypeptide(L)'
;HKPWLCPVRALSKWICLNKGNLRGFVFRKKMSPMRFSDDWRLAMSPESFMHCFRANLNDVAVDPRPFGTHSFRRGGTQYLVLVLRWPIRDVCSWGGWADSTNNQSTIFKYIFSWTDAPTVQREDYFNPNREKASPCGGCGRTCHCA
;
A
#
# COMPACT_ATOMS: atom_id res chain seq x y z
N HIS A 1 18.78 2.22 -14.34
CA HIS A 1 18.55 1.90 -12.92
C HIS A 1 18.52 3.21 -12.12
N LYS A 2 17.47 3.54 -11.36
CA LYS A 2 17.36 4.82 -10.61
C LYS A 2 17.69 4.62 -9.12
N PRO A 3 18.96 4.73 -8.69
CA PRO A 3 19.37 4.35 -7.33
C PRO A 3 18.72 5.19 -6.21
N TRP A 4 18.29 6.42 -6.50
CA TRP A 4 17.56 7.28 -5.55
C TRP A 4 16.11 6.83 -5.29
N LEU A 5 15.55 5.97 -6.14
CA LEU A 5 14.23 5.35 -5.94
C LEU A 5 14.34 3.93 -5.37
N CYS A 6 15.54 3.47 -4.99
CA CYS A 6 15.73 2.13 -4.45
C CYS A 6 15.23 2.04 -3.00
N PRO A 7 14.15 1.29 -2.73
CA PRO A 7 13.58 1.21 -1.37
C PRO A 7 14.52 0.53 -0.39
N VAL A 8 15.30 -0.46 -0.85
CA VAL A 8 16.32 -1.14 -0.02
C VAL A 8 17.38 -0.14 0.44
N ARG A 9 17.93 0.66 -0.49
CA ARG A 9 18.95 1.68 -0.15
C ARG A 9 18.38 2.76 0.77
N ALA A 10 17.13 3.18 0.56
CA ALA A 10 16.46 4.13 1.43
C ALA A 10 16.30 3.56 2.85
N LEU A 11 15.87 2.30 2.98
CA LEU A 11 15.72 1.61 4.25
C LEU A 11 17.08 1.41 4.96
N SER A 12 18.12 0.98 4.24
CA SER A 12 19.47 0.83 4.81
C SER A 12 19.99 2.15 5.37
N LYS A 13 19.85 3.26 4.62
CA LYS A 13 20.22 4.60 5.12
C LYS A 13 19.42 4.97 6.37
N TRP A 14 18.12 4.70 6.38
CA TRP A 14 17.27 4.96 7.54
C TRP A 14 17.71 4.14 8.77
N ILE A 15 18.08 2.87 8.60
CA ILE A 15 18.60 2.03 9.70
C ILE A 15 19.90 2.61 10.26
N CYS A 16 20.83 3.04 9.40
CA CYS A 16 22.07 3.68 9.83
C CYS A 16 21.80 4.97 10.63
N LEU A 17 20.87 5.81 10.17
CA LEU A 17 20.46 7.02 10.88
C LEU A 17 19.80 6.72 12.24
N ASN A 18 19.15 5.56 12.36
CA ASN A 18 18.53 5.09 13.60
C ASN A 18 19.45 4.16 14.43
N LYS A 19 20.77 4.37 14.34
CA LYS A 19 21.77 3.66 15.16
C LYS A 19 21.72 2.13 15.02
N GLY A 20 21.34 1.63 13.84
CA GLY A 20 21.26 0.19 13.57
C GLY A 20 20.06 -0.51 14.23
N ASN A 21 19.11 0.23 14.80
CA ASN A 21 17.93 -0.38 15.43
C ASN A 21 16.96 -0.91 14.36
N LEU A 22 16.88 -2.23 14.26
CA LEU A 22 16.00 -2.95 13.33
C LEU A 22 14.59 -3.19 13.87
N ARG A 23 14.30 -2.77 15.11
CA ARG A 23 13.02 -3.00 15.77
C ARG A 23 12.14 -1.76 15.73
N GLY A 24 10.83 -1.99 15.77
CA GLY A 24 9.81 -0.94 15.89
C GLY A 24 9.32 -0.36 14.58
N PHE A 25 8.78 0.85 14.65
CA PHE A 25 8.14 1.50 13.50
C PHE A 25 9.16 2.22 12.60
N VAL A 26 8.97 2.11 11.28
CA VAL A 26 9.73 2.87 10.27
C VAL A 26 9.45 4.38 10.40
N PHE A 27 8.18 4.75 10.58
CA PHE A 27 7.78 6.12 10.85
C PHE A 27 7.62 6.32 12.36
N ARG A 28 8.69 6.79 12.99
CA ARG A 28 8.72 7.05 14.44
C ARG A 28 7.95 8.31 14.80
N LYS A 29 7.45 8.36 16.03
CA LYS A 29 6.71 9.52 16.55
C LYS A 29 7.49 10.82 16.28
N LYS A 30 6.86 11.75 15.57
CA LYS A 30 7.42 13.09 15.35
C LYS A 30 7.33 13.87 16.66
N MET A 31 8.46 14.39 17.11
CA MET A 31 8.56 15.18 18.34
C MET A 31 8.63 16.67 18.03
N SER A 32 9.28 17.03 16.92
CA SER A 32 9.35 18.40 16.41
C SER A 32 9.48 18.39 14.88
N PRO A 33 9.44 19.56 14.19
CA PRO A 33 9.60 19.62 12.73
C PRO A 33 10.81 18.87 12.18
N MET A 34 11.92 18.83 12.92
CA MET A 34 13.18 18.20 12.52
C MET A 34 13.60 17.01 13.40
N ARG A 35 12.78 16.59 14.38
CA ARG A 35 13.13 15.49 15.30
C ARG A 35 12.04 14.43 15.39
N PHE A 36 12.50 13.18 15.38
CA PHE A 36 11.69 11.99 15.63
C PHE A 36 12.16 11.31 16.92
N SER A 37 11.26 10.56 17.54
CA SER A 37 11.52 9.84 18.79
C SER A 37 12.58 8.75 18.59
N ASP A 38 13.54 8.66 19.50
CA ASP A 38 14.49 7.54 19.58
C ASP A 38 13.83 6.27 20.16
N ASP A 39 12.69 6.41 20.86
CA ASP A 39 11.89 5.27 21.29
C ASP A 39 11.21 4.62 20.08
N TRP A 40 11.63 3.40 19.77
CA TRP A 40 11.18 2.59 18.63
C TRP A 40 9.75 2.07 18.79
N ARG A 41 9.20 2.11 20.02
CA ARG A 41 7.83 1.67 20.32
C ARG A 41 6.78 2.71 19.96
N LEU A 42 7.18 3.96 19.75
CA LEU A 42 6.27 5.06 19.51
C LEU A 42 6.11 5.30 18.00
N ALA A 43 4.93 4.94 17.49
CA ALA A 43 4.55 5.20 16.10
C ALA A 43 4.22 6.68 15.85
N MET A 44 4.46 7.15 14.63
CA MET A 44 3.88 8.40 14.14
C MET A 44 2.36 8.26 14.00
N SER A 45 1.61 9.28 14.42
CA SER A 45 0.18 9.29 14.17
C SER A 45 -0.12 9.46 12.67
N PRO A 46 -1.25 8.95 12.17
CA PRO A 46 -1.67 9.16 10.78
C PRO A 46 -1.73 10.63 10.37
N GLU A 47 -2.15 11.52 11.27
CA GLU A 47 -2.27 12.96 11.04
C GLU A 47 -0.88 13.60 10.88
N SER A 48 0.07 13.25 11.77
CA SER A 48 1.45 13.71 11.69
C SER A 48 2.13 13.20 10.42
N PHE A 49 1.87 11.94 10.03
CA PHE A 49 2.38 11.39 8.79
C PHE A 49 1.84 12.16 7.58
N MET A 50 0.53 12.37 7.50
CA MET A 50 -0.09 13.12 6.41
C MET A 50 0.43 14.56 6.33
N HIS A 51 0.65 15.21 7.47
CA HIS A 51 1.24 16.55 7.48
C HIS A 51 2.66 16.54 6.85
N CYS A 52 3.53 15.62 7.24
CA CYS A 52 4.87 15.51 6.67
C CYS A 52 4.85 15.13 5.18
N PHE A 53 3.96 14.21 4.80
CA PHE A 53 3.83 13.76 3.43
C PHE A 53 3.38 14.90 2.50
N ARG A 54 2.38 15.70 2.93
CA ARG A 54 1.94 16.87 2.17
C ARG A 54 3.03 17.94 2.05
N ALA A 55 3.82 18.15 3.11
CA ALA A 55 4.97 19.03 3.05
C ALA A 55 6.00 18.56 1.99
N ASN A 56 6.34 17.27 2.00
CA ASN A 56 7.25 16.71 0.99
C ASN A 56 6.73 16.84 -0.45
N LEU A 57 5.41 16.71 -0.66
CA LEU A 57 4.79 16.92 -1.99
C LEU A 57 4.90 18.39 -2.42
N ASN A 58 4.66 19.33 -1.50
CA ASN A 58 4.85 20.75 -1.76
C ASN A 58 6.31 21.08 -2.11
N ASP A 59 7.28 20.46 -1.43
CA ASP A 59 8.72 20.67 -1.69
C ASP A 59 9.13 20.26 -3.11
N VAL A 60 8.40 19.30 -3.72
CA VAL A 60 8.60 18.87 -5.11
C VAL A 60 7.56 19.44 -6.08
N ALA A 61 6.85 20.50 -5.68
CA ALA A 61 5.82 21.19 -6.46
C ALA A 61 4.68 20.29 -6.97
N VAL A 62 4.33 19.25 -6.21
CA VAL A 62 3.17 18.37 -6.47
C VAL A 62 2.02 18.78 -5.55
N ASP A 63 0.83 18.98 -6.14
CA ASP A 63 -0.38 19.30 -5.37
C ASP A 63 -0.71 18.16 -4.38
N PRO A 64 -0.73 18.42 -3.06
CA PRO A 64 -0.99 17.39 -2.06
C PRO A 64 -2.48 17.03 -1.92
N ARG A 65 -3.41 17.85 -2.43
CA ARG A 65 -4.87 17.66 -2.24
C ARG A 65 -5.41 16.31 -2.71
N PRO A 66 -4.94 15.74 -3.84
CA PRO A 66 -5.40 14.42 -4.30
C PRO A 66 -4.92 13.26 -3.41
N PHE A 67 -3.93 13.49 -2.56
CA PHE A 67 -3.28 12.43 -1.77
C PHE A 67 -3.73 12.47 -0.31
N GLY A 68 -4.68 11.59 0.02
CA GLY A 68 -5.19 11.39 1.38
C GLY A 68 -4.77 10.04 1.97
N THR A 69 -5.13 9.80 3.23
CA THR A 69 -5.00 8.46 3.86
C THR A 69 -5.78 7.39 3.09
N HIS A 70 -6.86 7.79 2.41
CA HIS A 70 -7.63 6.94 1.50
C HIS A 70 -6.78 6.39 0.34
N SER A 71 -5.81 7.14 -0.17
CA SER A 71 -4.94 6.69 -1.27
C SER A 71 -4.02 5.55 -0.83
N PHE A 72 -3.54 5.59 0.42
CA PHE A 72 -2.72 4.52 1.01
C PHE A 72 -3.53 3.26 1.30
N ARG A 73 -4.75 3.43 1.84
CA ARG A 73 -5.67 2.30 2.05
C ARG A 73 -6.03 1.64 0.72
N ARG A 74 -6.32 2.44 -0.31
CA ARG A 74 -6.59 1.97 -1.68
C ARG A 74 -5.41 1.18 -2.25
N GLY A 75 -4.22 1.77 -2.28
CA GLY A 75 -3.03 1.11 -2.81
C GLY A 75 -2.67 -0.16 -2.05
N GLY A 76 -2.79 -0.15 -0.71
CA GLY A 76 -2.60 -1.32 0.13
C GLY A 76 -3.60 -2.43 -0.20
N THR A 77 -4.90 -2.11 -0.28
CA THR A 77 -5.94 -3.06 -0.67
C THR A 77 -5.69 -3.66 -2.05
N GLN A 78 -5.33 -2.83 -3.05
CA GLN A 78 -5.01 -3.33 -4.39
C GLN A 78 -3.79 -4.25 -4.38
N TYR A 79 -2.74 -3.93 -3.61
CA TYR A 79 -1.58 -4.81 -3.47
C TYR A 79 -1.93 -6.16 -2.84
N LEU A 80 -2.70 -6.16 -1.75
CA LEU A 80 -3.14 -7.38 -1.08
C LEU A 80 -3.98 -8.27 -2.01
N VAL A 81 -4.89 -7.68 -2.79
CA VAL A 81 -5.78 -8.41 -3.72
C VAL A 81 -5.05 -8.84 -4.99
N LEU A 82 -4.36 -7.93 -5.68
CA LEU A 82 -3.82 -8.19 -7.02
C LEU A 82 -2.46 -8.90 -6.98
N VAL A 83 -1.61 -8.56 -6.01
CA VAL A 83 -0.25 -9.09 -5.92
C VAL A 83 -0.19 -10.29 -4.97
N LEU A 84 -0.69 -10.13 -3.74
CA LEU A 84 -0.67 -11.22 -2.76
C LEU A 84 -1.81 -12.22 -2.92
N ARG A 85 -2.83 -11.88 -3.72
CA ARG A 85 -4.03 -12.71 -3.98
C ARG A 85 -4.74 -13.14 -2.69
N TRP A 86 -4.85 -12.22 -1.73
CA TRP A 86 -5.63 -12.47 -0.53
C TRP A 86 -7.12 -12.51 -0.87
N PRO A 87 -7.88 -13.47 -0.31
CA PRO A 87 -9.34 -13.44 -0.37
C PRO A 87 -9.88 -12.10 0.12
N ILE A 88 -10.92 -11.58 -0.53
CA ILE A 88 -11.53 -10.29 -0.15
C ILE A 88 -11.94 -10.30 1.33
N ARG A 89 -12.38 -11.45 1.85
CA ARG A 89 -12.75 -11.62 3.27
C ARG A 89 -11.57 -11.36 4.21
N ASP A 90 -10.37 -11.83 3.87
CA ASP A 90 -9.16 -11.64 4.68
C ASP A 90 -8.70 -10.18 4.60
N VAL A 91 -8.84 -9.55 3.43
CA VAL A 91 -8.58 -8.12 3.26
C VAL A 91 -9.57 -7.28 4.07
N CYS A 92 -10.85 -7.65 4.12
CA CYS A 92 -11.84 -7.01 4.99
C CYS A 92 -11.49 -7.13 6.47
N SER A 93 -11.01 -8.29 6.91
CA SER A 93 -10.56 -8.51 8.28
C SER A 93 -9.35 -7.64 8.62
N TRP A 94 -8.31 -7.68 7.78
CA TRP A 94 -7.11 -6.85 7.95
C TRP A 94 -7.42 -5.35 7.94
N GLY A 95 -8.32 -4.91 7.07
CA GLY A 95 -8.72 -3.50 6.95
C GLY A 95 -9.65 -3.01 8.05
N GLY A 96 -10.09 -3.87 8.97
CA GLY A 96 -11.07 -3.54 10.01
C GLY A 96 -12.47 -3.26 9.45
N TRP A 97 -12.81 -3.83 8.29
CA TRP A 97 -14.11 -3.66 7.62
C TRP A 97 -15.06 -4.84 7.84
N ALA A 98 -14.56 -5.98 8.33
CA ALA A 98 -15.38 -7.18 8.55
C ALA A 98 -16.50 -6.96 9.58
N ASP A 99 -16.27 -6.13 10.60
CA ASP A 99 -17.18 -5.98 11.74
C ASP A 99 -18.16 -4.79 11.62
N SER A 100 -18.05 -3.98 10.55
CA SER A 100 -18.91 -2.80 10.37
C SER A 100 -19.77 -2.92 9.10
N THR A 101 -21.07 -3.12 9.29
CA THR A 101 -22.07 -3.21 8.21
C THR A 101 -22.13 -1.93 7.35
N ASN A 102 -21.69 -0.79 7.88
CA ASN A 102 -21.71 0.50 7.19
C ASN A 102 -20.54 0.76 6.22
N ASN A 103 -19.49 -0.08 6.20
CA ASN A 103 -18.30 0.15 5.37
C ASN A 103 -18.02 -0.92 4.31
N GLN A 104 -18.94 -1.87 4.10
CA GLN A 104 -18.73 -2.94 3.12
C GLN A 104 -18.59 -2.43 1.67
N SER A 105 -19.17 -1.27 1.34
CA SER A 105 -18.99 -0.66 0.01
C SER A 105 -17.64 0.03 -0.17
N THR A 106 -16.97 0.40 0.93
CA THR A 106 -15.69 1.12 0.91
C THR A 106 -14.58 0.27 0.32
N ILE A 107 -14.58 -1.05 0.57
CA ILE A 107 -13.58 -1.95 -0.01
C ILE A 107 -13.70 -2.00 -1.54
N PHE A 108 -14.91 -2.01 -2.10
CA PHE A 108 -15.09 -2.02 -3.54
C PHE A 108 -14.56 -0.75 -4.19
N LYS A 109 -14.73 0.42 -3.56
CA LYS A 109 -14.14 1.69 -4.03
C LYS A 109 -12.60 1.69 -4.00
N TYR A 110 -12.01 0.84 -3.15
CA TYR A 110 -10.56 0.66 -3.09
C TYR A 110 -10.05 -0.40 -4.05
N ILE A 111 -10.82 -1.46 -4.32
CA ILE A 111 -10.46 -2.50 -5.28
C ILE A 111 -10.62 -1.99 -6.71
N PHE A 112 -11.72 -1.28 -6.99
CA PHE A 112 -12.13 -0.87 -8.32
C PHE A 112 -12.39 0.64 -8.41
N SER A 113 -11.78 1.28 -9.39
CA SER A 113 -12.10 2.63 -9.86
C SER A 113 -12.45 2.59 -11.34
N TRP A 114 -13.29 3.53 -11.77
CA TRP A 114 -13.60 3.74 -13.19
C TRP A 114 -12.36 4.05 -14.05
N THR A 115 -11.27 4.50 -13.43
CA THR A 115 -9.98 4.76 -14.08
C THR A 115 -9.09 3.52 -14.20
N ASP A 116 -9.45 2.41 -13.53
CA ASP A 116 -8.60 1.22 -13.51
C ASP A 116 -8.73 0.48 -14.84
N ALA A 117 -7.60 0.23 -15.50
CA ALA A 117 -7.59 -0.48 -16.77
C ALA A 117 -7.94 -1.96 -16.56
N PRO A 118 -8.89 -2.53 -17.32
CA PRO A 118 -9.18 -3.95 -17.26
C PRO A 118 -7.94 -4.76 -17.65
N THR A 119 -7.68 -5.82 -16.89
CA THR A 119 -6.54 -6.73 -17.14
C THR A 119 -6.91 -7.89 -18.07
N VAL A 120 -8.18 -8.02 -18.43
CA VAL A 120 -8.75 -9.09 -19.26
C VAL A 120 -9.75 -8.47 -20.24
N GLN A 121 -9.73 -8.89 -21.50
CA GLN A 121 -10.75 -8.49 -22.48
C GLN A 121 -12.10 -9.12 -22.14
N ARG A 122 -13.20 -8.48 -22.54
CA ARG A 122 -14.54 -8.89 -22.10
C ARG A 122 -14.87 -10.32 -22.56
N GLU A 123 -14.42 -10.67 -23.75
CA GLU A 123 -14.66 -11.95 -24.42
C GLU A 123 -13.95 -13.11 -23.73
N ASP A 124 -12.87 -12.82 -23.00
CA ASP A 124 -12.03 -13.82 -22.35
C ASP A 124 -12.49 -14.22 -20.94
N TYR A 125 -13.47 -13.53 -20.34
CA TYR A 125 -13.96 -13.88 -19.00
C TYR A 125 -14.61 -15.26 -18.92
N PHE A 126 -15.19 -15.73 -20.02
CA PHE A 126 -15.86 -17.04 -20.10
C PHE A 126 -15.26 -17.96 -21.17
N ASN A 127 -14.09 -17.60 -21.74
CA ASN A 127 -13.43 -18.39 -22.76
C ASN A 127 -12.72 -19.60 -22.11
N PRO A 128 -13.22 -20.85 -22.30
CA PRO A 128 -12.61 -22.04 -21.69
C PRO A 128 -11.23 -22.37 -22.28
N ASN A 129 -10.91 -21.80 -23.45
CA ASN A 129 -9.65 -22.02 -24.16
C ASN A 129 -8.65 -20.87 -23.92
N ARG A 130 -8.95 -19.95 -23.00
CA ARG A 130 -8.05 -18.86 -22.66
C ARG A 130 -6.72 -19.40 -22.15
N GLU A 131 -5.62 -18.80 -22.62
CA GLU A 131 -4.29 -19.12 -22.14
C GLU A 131 -4.17 -18.88 -20.63
N LYS A 132 -3.60 -19.87 -19.92
CA LYS A 132 -3.49 -19.82 -18.46
C LYS A 132 -2.57 -18.67 -18.04
N ALA A 133 -2.97 -17.93 -17.02
CA ALA A 133 -2.15 -16.87 -16.45
C ALA A 133 -0.82 -17.43 -15.94
N SER A 134 0.28 -16.72 -16.21
CA SER A 134 1.60 -17.09 -15.71
C SER A 134 1.58 -17.23 -14.17
N PRO A 135 2.29 -18.24 -13.61
CA PRO A 135 2.42 -18.40 -12.17
C PRO A 135 3.01 -17.14 -11.53
N CYS A 136 2.53 -16.77 -10.34
CA CYS A 136 3.17 -15.71 -9.58
C CYS A 136 4.59 -16.15 -9.20
N GLY A 137 5.61 -15.37 -9.58
CA GLY A 137 7.01 -15.69 -9.28
C GLY A 137 7.37 -15.72 -7.79
N GLY A 138 6.52 -15.17 -6.91
CA GLY A 138 6.71 -15.20 -5.46
C GLY A 138 6.04 -16.39 -4.78
N CYS A 139 4.75 -16.66 -5.08
CA CYS A 139 3.97 -17.68 -4.36
C CYS A 139 3.65 -18.93 -5.21
N GLY A 140 4.06 -18.99 -6.47
CA GLY A 140 3.85 -20.12 -7.37
C GLY A 140 2.39 -20.34 -7.80
N ARG A 141 1.43 -19.63 -7.22
CA ARG A 141 0.00 -19.81 -7.55
C ARG A 141 -0.31 -19.30 -8.96
N THR A 142 -0.99 -20.12 -9.75
CA THR A 142 -1.72 -19.72 -10.96
C THR A 142 -3.21 -19.59 -10.65
N CYS A 143 -3.89 -18.53 -11.09
CA CYS A 143 -5.34 -18.54 -11.42
C CYS A 143 -5.93 -17.12 -11.64
N HIS A 144 -6.70 -16.97 -12.72
CA HIS A 144 -8.09 -16.49 -12.64
C HIS A 144 -9.12 -17.53 -13.13
N CYS A 145 -8.67 -18.70 -13.61
CA CYS A 145 -9.41 -19.94 -13.85
C CYS A 145 -8.44 -21.05 -14.30
N ALA A 146 -7.32 -21.25 -13.58
CA ALA A 146 -6.51 -22.45 -13.83
C ALA A 146 -7.27 -23.70 -13.41
#